data_AF-A0A8B9VGV4-F1
#
_entry.id   AF-A0A8B9VGV4-F1
#
_cell.length_a   1.000
_cell.length_b   1.000
_cell.length_c   1.000
_cell.angle_alpha   90.00
_cell.angle_beta   90.00
_cell.angle_gamma   90.00
#
_symmetry.space_group_name_H-M   'P 1'
#
loop_
_entity.id
_entity.type
_entity.pdbx_description
1 polymer ?
#
loop_
_entity_poly.entity_id
_entity_poly.type
_entity_poly.pdbx_seq_one_letter_code
_entity_poly.pdbx_strand_id
1 'polypeptide(L)'
;MAVCRLCQRADDDPEVFGETCQQDGLCIHENCLVSPQGVQPPGFFGFLFPDIHQELQRVAQKSQALSSALHHFRCPLCQDVQTFQEEMFRLGIKIPDRDAAWEEDGAFEEHYQRHRSCDASQCLCPVGREQSEDTGPWRLLLCSSCGSCGTHQLCSDIGEDISSWECSDCADTCTGESCS
;
A
#
# COMPACT_ATOMS: atom_id res chain seq x y z
N MET A 1 -17.90 -10.37 -4.69
CA MET A 1 -18.70 -10.49 -3.45
C MET A 1 -19.05 -9.08 -3.00
N ALA A 2 -20.30 -8.81 -2.67
CA ALA A 2 -20.72 -7.50 -2.18
C ALA A 2 -20.30 -7.39 -0.70
N VAL A 3 -19.62 -6.29 -0.31
CA VAL A 3 -19.17 -6.06 1.07
C VAL A 3 -20.10 -5.06 1.75
N CYS A 4 -20.51 -5.36 2.98
CA CYS A 4 -21.31 -4.43 3.78
C CYS A 4 -20.52 -3.16 4.06
N ARG A 5 -21.05 -1.99 3.69
CA ARG A 5 -20.35 -0.72 3.83
C ARG A 5 -20.23 -0.21 5.26
N LEU A 6 -20.99 -0.78 6.19
CA LEU A 6 -20.94 -0.43 7.62
C LEU A 6 -19.90 -1.26 8.39
N CYS A 7 -19.92 -2.59 8.24
CA CYS A 7 -18.99 -3.47 8.95
C CYS A 7 -17.78 -3.93 8.12
N GLN A 8 -17.75 -3.59 6.83
CA GLN A 8 -16.70 -3.94 5.85
C GLN A 8 -16.48 -5.45 5.67
N ARG A 9 -17.46 -6.28 6.03
CA ARG A 9 -17.41 -7.75 5.86
C ARG A 9 -18.20 -8.19 4.63
N ALA A 10 -17.75 -9.29 4.03
CA ALA A 10 -18.48 -10.01 2.99
C ALA A 10 -19.41 -11.10 3.55
N ASP A 11 -19.35 -11.34 4.87
CA ASP A 11 -20.17 -12.35 5.56
C ASP A 11 -21.65 -11.97 5.48
N ASP A 12 -22.50 -12.89 5.02
CA ASP A 12 -23.92 -12.69 4.79
C ASP A 12 -24.80 -13.62 5.65
N ASP A 13 -24.25 -14.15 6.75
CA ASP A 13 -24.97 -15.02 7.69
C ASP A 13 -26.24 -14.31 8.23
N PRO A 14 -27.44 -14.75 7.83
CA PRO A 14 -28.68 -14.06 8.15
C PRO A 14 -29.05 -14.14 9.64
N GLU A 15 -28.51 -15.10 10.39
CA GLU A 15 -28.74 -15.17 11.85
C GLU A 15 -27.96 -14.10 12.61
N VAL A 16 -26.80 -13.68 12.07
CA VAL A 16 -25.92 -12.69 12.70
C VAL A 16 -26.20 -11.28 12.15
N PHE A 17 -26.32 -11.17 10.83
CA PHE A 17 -26.33 -9.89 10.13
C PHE A 17 -27.74 -9.45 9.66
N GLY A 18 -28.73 -10.34 9.73
CA GLY A 18 -30.06 -10.09 9.14
C GLY A 18 -30.03 -10.10 7.62
N GLU A 19 -31.09 -9.63 6.96
CA GLU A 19 -31.10 -9.60 5.49
C GLU A 19 -30.05 -8.62 4.93
N THR A 20 -29.37 -9.03 3.86
CA THR A 20 -28.41 -8.16 3.16
C THR A 20 -29.12 -7.39 2.07
N CYS A 21 -29.14 -6.05 2.19
CA CYS A 21 -29.80 -5.21 1.20
C CYS A 21 -28.80 -4.63 0.20
N GLN A 22 -29.18 -4.64 -1.08
CA GLN A 22 -28.41 -4.06 -2.19
C GLN A 22 -29.25 -3.02 -2.92
N GLN A 23 -28.84 -1.75 -2.86
CA GLN A 23 -29.51 -0.66 -3.58
C GLN A 23 -28.48 0.40 -4.00
N ASP A 24 -28.58 0.91 -5.24
CA ASP A 24 -27.70 1.95 -5.79
C ASP A 24 -26.18 1.67 -5.64
N GLY A 25 -25.79 0.39 -5.68
CA GLY A 25 -24.39 -0.05 -5.52
C GLY A 25 -23.90 -0.10 -4.06
N LEU A 26 -24.76 0.19 -3.10
CA LEU A 26 -24.52 0.00 -1.66
C LEU A 26 -24.97 -1.40 -1.26
N CYS A 27 -24.16 -2.07 -0.46
CA CYS A 27 -24.50 -3.32 0.22
C CYS A 27 -24.43 -3.04 1.73
N ILE A 28 -25.51 -3.29 2.46
CA ILE A 28 -25.59 -3.06 3.91
C ILE A 28 -26.39 -4.19 4.56
N HIS A 29 -25.90 -4.71 5.69
CA HIS A 29 -26.62 -5.66 6.52
C HIS A 29 -27.70 -4.96 7.36
N GLU A 30 -28.88 -5.57 7.47
CA GLU A 30 -29.99 -5.08 8.28
C GLU A 30 -29.58 -4.82 9.74
N ASN A 31 -28.93 -5.78 10.40
CA ASN A 31 -28.49 -5.61 11.80
C ASN A 31 -27.35 -4.58 11.97
N CYS A 32 -26.67 -4.19 10.89
CA CYS A 32 -25.73 -3.07 10.95
C CYS A 32 -26.44 -1.70 10.93
N LEU A 33 -27.71 -1.65 10.51
CA LEU A 33 -28.54 -0.44 10.52
C LEU A 33 -29.31 -0.27 11.84
N VAL A 34 -29.70 -1.35 12.53
CA VAL A 34 -30.63 -1.26 13.67
C VAL A 34 -30.09 -0.40 14.83
N SER A 35 -30.72 0.76 15.01
CA SER A 35 -30.63 1.60 16.21
C SER A 35 -31.64 1.11 17.25
N PRO A 36 -31.30 1.05 18.56
CA PRO A 36 -32.09 0.36 19.59
C PRO A 36 -33.48 0.96 19.91
N GLN A 37 -34.01 1.91 19.12
CA GLN A 37 -35.19 2.71 19.49
C GLN A 37 -36.47 2.46 18.67
N GLY A 38 -36.51 1.50 17.75
CA GLY A 38 -37.77 0.89 17.28
C GLY A 38 -38.83 1.81 16.66
N VAL A 39 -38.47 3.00 16.14
CA VAL A 39 -39.39 3.87 15.39
C VAL A 39 -39.04 3.77 13.91
N GLN A 40 -40.03 3.44 13.08
CA GLN A 40 -39.89 3.31 11.62
C GLN A 40 -40.42 4.57 10.92
N PRO A 41 -39.62 5.62 10.70
CA PRO A 41 -39.95 6.70 9.77
C PRO A 41 -39.88 6.21 8.31
N PRO A 42 -40.51 6.91 7.34
CA PRO A 42 -40.40 6.55 5.93
C PRO A 42 -38.95 6.75 5.44
N GLY A 43 -38.33 5.65 4.98
CA GLY A 43 -36.93 5.57 4.55
C GLY A 43 -36.47 4.13 4.36
N PHE A 44 -35.19 3.92 4.02
CA PHE A 44 -34.59 2.60 3.88
C PHE A 44 -34.44 1.96 5.28
N PHE A 45 -35.22 0.92 5.59
CA PHE A 45 -35.27 0.28 6.93
C PHE A 45 -35.48 1.25 8.12
N GLY A 46 -36.27 2.32 7.94
CA GLY A 46 -36.52 3.29 9.00
C GLY A 46 -35.39 4.31 9.21
N PHE A 47 -34.42 4.39 8.29
CA PHE A 47 -33.39 5.42 8.28
C PHE A 47 -33.57 6.35 7.09
N LEU A 48 -33.41 7.66 7.31
CA LEU A 48 -33.38 8.61 6.21
C LEU A 48 -32.07 8.42 5.45
N PHE A 49 -32.10 8.49 4.11
CA PHE A 49 -30.87 8.45 3.29
C PHE A 49 -29.74 9.39 3.81
N PRO A 50 -30.03 10.63 4.27
CA PRO A 50 -29.05 11.47 4.95
C PRO A 50 -28.34 10.81 6.14
N ASP A 51 -29.04 10.04 6.97
CA ASP A 51 -28.47 9.37 8.13
C ASP A 51 -27.52 8.25 7.69
N ILE A 52 -27.91 7.52 6.64
CA ILE A 52 -27.06 6.49 6.02
C ILE A 52 -25.78 7.12 5.48
N HIS A 53 -25.89 8.24 4.75
CA HIS A 53 -24.73 8.97 4.23
C HIS A 53 -23.81 9.45 5.36
N GLN A 54 -24.38 9.96 6.45
CA GLN A 54 -23.60 10.43 7.60
C GLN A 54 -22.84 9.29 8.28
N GLU A 55 -23.46 8.12 8.47
CA GLU A 55 -22.78 6.98 9.09
C GLU A 55 -21.70 6.40 8.16
N LEU A 56 -21.91 6.38 6.85
CA LEU A 56 -20.88 6.00 5.88
C LEU A 56 -19.66 6.93 5.92
N GLN A 57 -19.89 8.24 5.98
CA GLN A 57 -18.82 9.23 6.13
C GLN A 57 -18.04 8.99 7.43
N ARG A 58 -18.76 8.72 8.53
CA ARG A 58 -18.15 8.44 9.83
C ARG A 58 -17.29 7.18 9.79
N VAL A 59 -17.75 6.11 9.15
CA VAL A 59 -16.99 4.85 8.97
C VAL A 59 -15.73 5.10 8.15
N ALA A 60 -15.84 5.85 7.05
CA ALA A 60 -14.69 6.21 6.23
C ALA A 60 -13.64 7.01 7.01
N GLN A 61 -14.07 8.02 7.78
CA GLN A 61 -13.17 8.83 8.62
C GLN A 61 -12.50 7.99 9.71
N LYS A 62 -13.23 7.07 10.36
CA LYS A 62 -12.64 6.13 11.33
C LYS A 62 -11.58 5.25 10.70
N SER A 63 -11.86 4.69 9.52
CA SER A 63 -10.91 3.85 8.79
C SER A 63 -9.65 4.63 8.42
N GLN A 64 -9.81 5.86 7.94
CA GLN A 64 -8.68 6.72 7.60
C GLN A 64 -7.88 7.12 8.85
N ALA A 65 -8.53 7.47 9.96
CA ALA A 65 -7.86 7.77 11.22
C ALA A 65 -7.01 6.59 11.71
N LEU A 66 -7.54 5.36 11.63
CA LEU A 66 -6.81 4.14 12.01
C LEU A 66 -5.61 3.89 11.09
N SER A 67 -5.76 4.12 9.78
CA SER A 67 -4.68 3.87 8.83
C SER A 67 -3.59 4.95 8.84
N SER A 68 -3.98 6.23 8.97
CA SER A 68 -3.06 7.37 8.87
C SER A 68 -2.46 7.78 10.22
N ALA A 69 -3.10 7.37 11.32
CA ALA A 69 -2.72 7.75 12.68
C ALA A 69 -2.59 9.27 12.88
N LEU A 70 -2.10 9.69 14.05
CA LEU A 70 -2.11 11.07 14.49
C LEU A 70 -1.36 12.03 13.55
N HIS A 71 -0.22 11.62 13.00
CA HIS A 71 0.64 12.50 12.22
C HIS A 71 0.19 12.71 10.76
N HIS A 72 -0.54 11.75 10.19
CA HIS A 72 -0.96 11.82 8.80
C HIS A 72 -2.46 12.05 8.58
N PHE A 73 -3.27 11.93 9.63
CA PHE A 73 -4.71 12.17 9.55
C PHE A 73 -5.06 13.67 9.51
N ARG A 74 -5.49 14.15 8.35
CA ARG A 74 -5.72 15.57 8.06
C ARG A 74 -6.94 15.76 7.16
N CYS A 75 -7.48 16.98 7.13
CA CYS A 75 -8.61 17.32 6.27
C CYS A 75 -8.27 17.07 4.79
N PRO A 76 -9.05 16.26 4.05
CA PRO A 76 -8.78 15.99 2.64
C PRO A 76 -9.00 17.21 1.73
N LEU A 77 -9.71 18.24 2.21
CA LEU A 77 -10.05 19.43 1.41
C LEU A 77 -9.04 20.58 1.57
N CYS A 78 -8.60 20.83 2.79
CA CYS A 78 -7.72 21.98 3.10
C CYS A 78 -6.42 21.60 3.80
N GLN A 79 -6.19 20.31 4.05
CA GLN A 79 -5.02 19.78 4.77
C GLN A 79 -4.86 20.28 6.21
N ASP A 80 -5.86 20.99 6.76
CA ASP A 80 -5.89 21.34 8.17
C ASP A 80 -5.86 20.07 9.04
N VAL A 81 -4.98 20.09 10.04
CA VAL A 81 -4.80 18.98 10.97
C VAL A 81 -5.51 19.28 12.28
N GLN A 82 -5.34 20.48 12.85
CA GLN A 82 -5.78 20.77 14.22
C GLN A 82 -7.30 20.80 14.33
N THR A 83 -7.96 21.71 13.60
CA THR A 83 -9.42 21.85 13.66
C THR A 83 -10.11 20.58 13.17
N PHE A 84 -9.55 19.94 12.15
CA PHE A 84 -10.06 18.66 11.66
C PHE A 84 -10.00 17.56 12.72
N GLN A 85 -8.84 17.32 13.35
CA GLN A 85 -8.72 16.26 14.36
C GLN A 85 -9.58 16.54 15.60
N GLU A 86 -9.65 17.79 16.07
CA GLU A 86 -10.54 18.21 17.16
C GLU A 86 -12.00 17.87 16.84
N GLU A 87 -12.45 18.16 15.62
CA GLU A 87 -13.80 17.83 15.18
C GLU A 87 -14.02 16.31 15.09
N MET A 88 -13.04 15.55 14.60
CA MET A 88 -13.10 14.09 14.56
C MET A 88 -13.22 13.50 15.98
N PHE A 89 -12.48 14.03 16.96
CA PHE A 89 -12.64 13.65 18.36
C PHE A 89 -14.03 14.01 18.90
N ARG A 90 -14.56 15.19 18.57
CA ARG A 90 -15.92 15.61 18.95
C ARG A 90 -17.00 14.66 18.41
N LEU A 91 -16.78 14.11 17.22
CA LEU A 91 -17.64 13.08 16.59
C LEU A 91 -17.41 11.66 17.14
N GLY A 92 -16.56 11.51 18.16
CA GLY A 92 -16.25 10.23 18.81
C GLY A 92 -15.35 9.32 17.98
N ILE A 93 -14.59 9.88 17.03
CA ILE A 93 -13.59 9.15 16.25
C ILE A 93 -12.29 9.14 17.04
N LYS A 94 -11.79 7.94 17.36
CA LYS A 94 -10.50 7.77 18.02
C LYS A 94 -9.39 7.80 16.97
N ILE A 95 -8.37 8.62 17.19
CA ILE A 95 -7.18 8.71 16.34
C ILE A 95 -6.01 8.12 17.16
N PRO A 96 -5.37 7.04 16.70
CA PRO A 96 -4.27 6.42 17.44
C PRO A 96 -2.98 7.24 17.29
N ASP A 97 -2.20 7.30 18.37
CA ASP A 97 -0.86 7.88 18.39
C ASP A 97 0.16 6.76 18.17
N ARG A 98 0.49 6.55 16.88
CA ARG A 98 1.45 5.57 16.36
C ARG A 98 1.86 5.99 14.95
N ASP A 99 2.84 5.32 14.38
CA ASP A 99 3.16 5.49 12.97
C ASP A 99 1.96 5.08 12.09
N ALA A 100 1.86 5.68 10.91
CA ALA A 100 0.81 5.28 9.98
C ALA A 100 0.96 3.80 9.62
N ALA A 101 -0.13 3.13 9.27
CA ALA A 101 -0.09 1.71 8.92
C ALA A 101 0.87 1.40 7.74
N TRP A 102 1.16 2.39 6.90
CA TRP A 102 2.14 2.29 5.82
C TRP A 102 3.58 2.66 6.23
N GLU A 103 3.82 2.97 7.50
CA GLU A 103 5.15 3.24 8.08
C GLU A 103 5.55 2.13 9.08
N GLU A 104 4.66 1.18 9.36
CA GLU A 104 4.94 0.02 10.21
C GLU A 104 5.96 -0.94 9.55
N ASP A 105 6.69 -1.70 10.39
CA ASP A 105 7.83 -2.55 10.04
C ASP A 105 7.59 -3.37 8.76
N GLY A 106 8.43 -3.14 7.75
CA GLY A 106 8.37 -3.84 6.46
C GLY A 106 7.93 -2.98 5.27
N ALA A 107 7.32 -1.80 5.49
CA ALA A 107 6.78 -0.97 4.41
C ALA A 107 7.82 -0.48 3.38
N PHE A 108 9.10 -0.49 3.76
CA PHE A 108 10.23 -0.19 2.88
C PHE A 108 11.27 -1.31 2.85
N GLU A 109 11.00 -2.48 3.44
CA GLU A 109 11.99 -3.55 3.56
C GLU A 109 12.42 -4.10 2.20
N GLU A 110 11.49 -4.15 1.23
CA GLU A 110 11.81 -4.44 -0.18
C GLU A 110 12.73 -3.35 -0.78
N HIS A 111 12.57 -2.10 -0.37
CA HIS A 111 13.35 -0.96 -0.87
C HIS A 111 14.79 -0.94 -0.32
N TYR A 112 15.07 -1.66 0.77
CA TYR A 112 16.41 -1.84 1.34
C TYR A 112 17.14 -3.09 0.83
N GLN A 113 16.43 -3.99 0.14
CA GLN A 113 17.03 -5.18 -0.46
C GLN A 113 17.74 -4.82 -1.76
N ARG A 114 18.99 -4.38 -1.63
CA ARG A 114 19.90 -4.25 -2.76
C ARG A 114 20.02 -5.60 -3.47
N HIS A 115 19.95 -5.63 -4.80
CA HIS A 115 20.11 -6.85 -5.58
C HIS A 115 21.43 -7.56 -5.21
N ARG A 116 21.40 -8.89 -4.99
CA ARG A 116 22.54 -9.68 -4.47
C ARG A 116 22.95 -10.87 -5.33
N SER A 117 22.32 -11.09 -6.47
CA SER A 117 22.60 -12.22 -7.35
C SER A 117 23.28 -11.80 -8.65
N CYS A 118 23.91 -12.75 -9.31
CA CYS A 118 24.44 -12.57 -10.66
C CYS A 118 23.40 -13.00 -11.71
N ASP A 119 22.98 -12.05 -12.55
CA ASP A 119 22.01 -12.20 -13.63
C ASP A 119 22.65 -12.56 -14.98
N ALA A 120 23.97 -12.74 -15.04
CA ALA A 120 24.64 -13.18 -16.25
C ALA A 120 24.02 -14.50 -16.75
N SER A 121 23.77 -14.60 -18.06
CA SER A 121 23.16 -15.79 -18.69
C SER A 121 23.88 -17.07 -18.29
N GLN A 122 25.22 -17.01 -18.21
CA GLN A 122 26.07 -18.04 -17.64
C GLN A 122 26.87 -17.46 -16.46
N CYS A 123 26.57 -17.92 -15.24
CA CYS A 123 27.38 -17.59 -14.07
C CYS A 123 28.57 -18.55 -13.95
N LEU A 124 29.77 -17.99 -13.81
CA LEU A 124 31.04 -18.72 -13.68
C LEU A 124 31.45 -18.94 -12.21
N CYS A 125 30.74 -18.34 -11.26
CA CYS A 125 31.09 -18.44 -9.85
C CYS A 125 30.90 -19.89 -9.36
N PRO A 126 31.94 -20.54 -8.81
CA PRO A 126 31.86 -21.92 -8.38
C PRO A 126 30.97 -22.11 -7.14
N VAL A 127 30.77 -21.05 -6.35
CA VAL A 127 29.97 -21.07 -5.12
C VAL A 127 28.48 -20.84 -5.41
N GLY A 128 28.17 -20.09 -6.46
CA GLY A 128 26.80 -19.80 -6.88
C GLY A 128 26.56 -18.32 -7.17
N ARG A 129 25.34 -18.01 -7.61
CA ARG A 129 24.97 -16.68 -8.10
C ARG A 129 24.88 -15.61 -7.00
N GLU A 130 24.53 -16.01 -5.78
CA GLU A 130 24.36 -15.10 -4.63
C GLU A 130 25.65 -14.83 -3.86
N GLN A 131 26.73 -15.55 -4.18
CA GLN A 131 28.02 -15.32 -3.55
C GLN A 131 28.64 -14.05 -4.13
N SER A 132 29.10 -13.15 -3.27
CA SER A 132 29.82 -11.93 -3.68
C SER A 132 31.02 -11.67 -2.78
N GLU A 133 32.11 -11.21 -3.38
CA GLU A 133 33.29 -10.70 -2.66
C GLU A 133 33.32 -9.17 -2.73
N ASP A 134 34.02 -8.50 -1.80
CA ASP A 134 34.18 -7.05 -1.86
C ASP A 134 35.17 -6.61 -2.96
N THR A 135 36.09 -7.50 -3.34
CA THR A 135 37.14 -7.26 -4.34
C THR A 135 37.47 -8.55 -5.06
N GLY A 136 37.92 -8.47 -6.31
CA GLY A 136 38.31 -9.63 -7.12
C GLY A 136 37.23 -10.05 -8.11
N PRO A 137 37.43 -11.20 -8.80
CA PRO A 137 36.61 -11.61 -9.95
C PRO A 137 35.14 -11.90 -9.58
N TRP A 138 34.88 -12.19 -8.30
CA TRP A 138 33.55 -12.51 -7.78
C TRP A 138 32.89 -11.33 -7.07
N ARG A 139 33.43 -10.12 -7.20
CA ARG A 139 32.70 -8.93 -6.76
C ARG A 139 31.46 -8.73 -7.62
N LEU A 140 30.37 -8.36 -6.96
CA LEU A 140 29.09 -8.10 -7.62
C LEU A 140 28.99 -6.62 -8.00
N LEU A 141 28.91 -6.35 -9.30
CA LEU A 141 28.64 -5.02 -9.84
C LEU A 141 27.14 -4.92 -10.15
N LEU A 142 26.51 -3.86 -9.67
CA LEU A 142 25.11 -3.57 -10.01
C LEU A 142 25.02 -2.63 -11.19
N CYS A 143 23.95 -2.78 -11.97
CA CYS A 143 23.66 -1.88 -13.07
C CYS A 143 23.57 -0.44 -12.54
N SER A 144 24.38 0.47 -13.06
CA SER A 144 24.40 1.88 -12.64
C SER A 144 23.08 2.62 -12.93
N SER A 145 22.29 2.09 -13.86
CA SER A 145 21.06 2.72 -14.34
C SER A 145 19.80 2.23 -13.62
N CYS A 146 19.65 0.92 -13.37
CA CYS A 146 18.45 0.38 -12.71
C CYS A 146 18.68 -0.14 -11.29
N GLY A 147 19.93 -0.43 -10.90
CA GLY A 147 20.26 -1.04 -9.60
C GLY A 147 19.64 -2.42 -9.33
N SER A 148 18.84 -2.93 -10.27
CA SER A 148 17.96 -4.09 -10.13
C SER A 148 18.55 -5.36 -10.76
N CYS A 149 19.65 -5.21 -11.50
CA CYS A 149 20.44 -6.31 -12.04
C CYS A 149 21.85 -6.26 -11.46
N GLY A 150 22.47 -7.43 -11.30
CA GLY A 150 23.85 -7.60 -10.89
C GLY A 150 24.62 -8.56 -11.80
N THR A 151 25.93 -8.36 -11.93
CA THR A 151 26.82 -9.35 -12.55
C THR A 151 28.11 -9.46 -11.76
N HIS A 152 28.70 -10.66 -11.74
CA HIS A 152 30.07 -10.78 -11.28
C HIS A 152 31.01 -10.18 -12.32
N GLN A 153 32.08 -9.56 -11.86
CA GLN A 153 33.10 -8.97 -12.74
C GLN A 153 33.56 -9.97 -13.82
N LEU A 154 33.87 -11.21 -13.45
CA LEU A 154 34.32 -12.24 -14.40
C LEU A 154 33.20 -12.77 -15.31
N CYS A 155 31.95 -12.76 -14.84
CA CYS A 155 30.80 -13.26 -15.63
C CYS A 155 30.45 -12.33 -16.81
N SER A 156 30.88 -11.07 -16.76
CA SER A 156 30.66 -10.09 -17.83
C SER A 156 31.95 -9.55 -18.43
N ASP A 157 33.09 -10.22 -18.20
CA ASP A 157 34.41 -9.84 -18.73
C ASP A 157 34.79 -8.36 -18.47
N ILE A 158 34.55 -7.92 -17.24
CA ILE A 158 34.76 -6.53 -16.82
C ILE A 158 36.21 -6.37 -16.32
N GLY A 159 36.93 -5.38 -16.87
CA GLY A 159 38.30 -5.06 -16.47
C GLY A 159 38.42 -4.64 -15.00
N GLU A 160 39.58 -4.90 -14.37
CA GLU A 160 39.82 -4.67 -12.94
C GLU A 160 39.60 -3.21 -12.50
N ASP A 161 39.90 -2.26 -13.37
CA ASP A 161 39.78 -0.82 -13.12
C ASP A 161 38.36 -0.26 -13.32
N ILE A 162 37.43 -1.06 -13.86
CA ILE A 162 36.08 -0.59 -14.21
C ILE A 162 35.14 -0.76 -13.02
N SER A 163 34.67 0.36 -12.46
CA SER A 163 33.74 0.37 -11.32
C SER A 163 32.26 0.50 -11.70
N SER A 164 31.94 0.81 -12.95
CA SER A 164 30.56 0.93 -13.45
C SER A 164 30.24 -0.14 -14.49
N TRP A 165 29.03 -0.68 -14.41
CA TRP A 165 28.49 -1.64 -15.38
C TRP A 165 27.01 -1.35 -15.62
N GLU A 166 26.53 -1.64 -16.83
CA GLU A 166 25.12 -1.53 -17.20
C GLU A 166 24.62 -2.87 -17.75
N CYS A 167 23.39 -3.26 -17.39
CA CYS A 167 22.77 -4.45 -17.95
C CYS A 167 22.35 -4.21 -19.41
N SER A 168 22.09 -5.30 -20.14
CA SER A 168 21.65 -5.24 -21.56
C SER A 168 20.47 -4.29 -21.76
N ASP A 169 19.47 -4.39 -20.88
CA ASP A 169 18.23 -3.63 -21.00
C ASP A 169 18.46 -2.13 -20.81
N CYS A 170 19.45 -1.73 -20.01
CA CYS A 170 19.80 -0.32 -19.81
C CYS A 170 20.77 0.18 -20.89
N ALA A 171 21.76 -0.63 -21.29
CA ALA A 171 22.73 -0.26 -22.31
C ALA A 171 22.08 0.02 -23.68
N ASP A 172 21.02 -0.74 -24.01
CA ASP A 172 20.29 -0.59 -25.28
C ASP A 172 19.39 0.67 -25.32
N THR A 173 19.14 1.32 -24.18
CA THR A 173 18.34 2.57 -24.13
C THR A 173 19.12 3.84 -24.51
N CYS A 174 20.44 3.75 -24.71
CA CYS A 174 21.28 4.88 -25.12
C CYS A 174 21.27 5.20 -26.63
N THR A 175 20.45 4.55 -27.45
CA THR A 175 20.26 4.96 -28.86
C THR A 175 19.09 5.93 -29.01
N GLY A 176 19.29 7.18 -28.58
CA GLY A 176 18.33 8.27 -28.73
C GLY A 176 19.04 9.63 -28.82
N GLU A 177 19.50 9.95 -30.03
CA GLU A 177 19.82 11.30 -30.53
C GLU A 177 20.74 12.19 -29.67
N SER A 178 22.05 12.01 -29.87
CA SER A 178 22.96 13.17 -29.97
C SER A 178 23.63 13.12 -31.33
N CYS A 179 22.98 13.73 -32.32
CA CYS A 179 23.63 14.10 -33.57
C CYS A 179 22.97 15.35 -34.18
N SER A 180 23.38 16.53 -33.70
CA SER A 180 23.71 17.76 -34.45
C SER A 180 23.74 18.96 -33.51
#